data_AF-A0A816HT20-F1
#
_entry.id   AF-A0A816HT20-F1
#
_cell.length_a   1.000
_cell.length_b   1.000
_cell.length_c   1.000
_cell.angle_alpha   90.00
_cell.angle_beta   90.00
_cell.angle_gamma   90.00
#
_symmetry.space_group_name_H-M   'P 1'
#
loop_
_entity.id
_entity.type
_entity.pdbx_description
1 polymer ?
#
loop_
_entity_poly.entity_id
_entity_poly.type
_entity_poly.pdbx_seq_one_letter_code
_entity_poly.pdbx_strand_id
1 'polypeptide(L)'
;AHRIGRFLNPIAIGYLVFILTFGVYINMYIFHIIDLKSIIACCFLPWFGFIGGSIVSLILIRDKKKIIAICIETGVQNTGVAIVFLRLTFPQPESDVALANPILVSMAIPIPFLILFITRSIMKKFIFCRKFLPQNNENNIENETPEKNLIKQLLNETNNEEKQQQEQQIGQIN
;
A
#
# COMPACT_ATOMS: atom_id res chain seq x y z
N ALA A 1 20.76 5.57 15.82
CA ALA A 1 19.88 5.40 14.62
C ALA A 1 18.40 5.77 14.85
N HIS A 2 17.80 5.54 16.03
CA HIS A 2 16.33 5.65 16.22
C HIS A 2 15.71 7.06 16.13
N ARG A 3 16.45 8.16 16.35
CA ARG A 3 15.89 9.54 16.33
C ARG A 3 15.73 10.16 14.93
N ILE A 4 16.47 9.66 13.94
CA ILE A 4 16.54 10.26 12.61
C ILE A 4 15.21 10.07 11.87
N GLY A 5 14.55 8.92 12.08
CA GLY A 5 13.27 8.53 11.44
C GLY A 5 12.14 9.53 11.59
N ARG A 6 12.16 10.38 12.63
CA ARG A 6 11.12 11.38 12.86
C ARG A 6 11.19 12.57 11.90
N PHE A 7 12.39 12.89 11.42
CA PHE A 7 12.63 13.99 10.48
C PHE A 7 12.67 13.54 9.01
N LEU A 8 12.88 12.25 8.73
CA LEU A 8 12.86 11.73 7.35
C LEU A 8 11.51 11.98 6.65
N ASN A 9 10.39 11.81 7.36
CA ASN A 9 9.06 11.97 6.76
C ASN A 9 8.79 13.41 6.28
N PRO A 10 8.96 14.48 7.09
CA PRO A 10 8.75 15.85 6.61
C PRO A 10 9.77 16.27 5.54
N ILE A 11 11.03 15.84 5.66
CA ILE A 11 12.06 16.14 4.66
C ILE A 11 11.74 15.47 3.32
N ALA A 12 11.30 14.21 3.33
CA ALA A 12 10.91 13.51 2.11
C ALA A 12 9.71 14.16 1.43
N ILE A 13 8.74 14.67 2.18
CA ILE A 13 7.59 15.42 1.64
C ILE A 13 8.07 16.73 1.01
N GLY A 14 8.90 17.50 1.71
CA GLY A 14 9.47 18.74 1.17
C GLY A 14 10.25 18.51 -0.12
N TYR A 15 11.04 17.42 -0.16
CA TYR A 15 11.78 17.01 -1.34
C TYR A 15 10.86 16.57 -2.49
N LEU A 16 9.80 15.81 -2.22
CA LEU A 16 8.82 15.39 -3.23
C LEU A 16 8.10 16.60 -3.86
N VAL A 17 7.67 17.54 -3.02
CA VAL A 17 7.03 18.78 -3.47
C VAL A 17 8.01 19.63 -4.29
N PHE A 18 9.27 19.75 -3.83
CA PHE A 18 10.32 20.46 -4.55
C PHE A 18 10.58 19.88 -5.94
N ILE A 19 10.75 18.55 -6.07
CA ILE A 19 10.95 17.90 -7.38
C ILE A 19 9.74 18.13 -8.28
N LEU A 20 8.52 18.08 -7.75
CA LEU A 20 7.31 18.27 -8.54
C LEU A 20 7.22 19.70 -9.09
N THR A 21 7.42 20.72 -8.25
CA THR A 21 7.31 22.12 -8.66
C THR A 21 8.48 22.55 -9.54
N PHE A 22 9.71 22.25 -9.10
CA PHE A 22 10.92 22.58 -9.84
C PHE A 22 11.02 21.81 -11.16
N GLY A 23 10.65 20.53 -11.16
CA GLY A 23 10.63 19.69 -12.35
C GLY A 23 9.66 20.20 -13.40
N VAL A 24 8.46 20.62 -12.99
CA VAL A 24 7.48 21.26 -13.90
C VAL A 24 8.00 22.61 -14.41
N TYR A 25 8.58 23.43 -13.54
CA TYR A 25 9.08 24.75 -13.90
C TYR A 25 10.18 24.70 -14.97
N ILE A 26 11.20 23.86 -14.77
CA ILE A 26 12.32 23.74 -15.71
C ILE A 26 11.87 23.14 -17.05
N ASN A 27 10.90 22.23 -17.04
CA ASN A 27 10.45 21.52 -18.23
C ASN A 27 9.19 22.10 -18.87
N MET A 28 8.85 23.36 -18.56
CA MET A 28 7.63 24.00 -19.08
C MET A 28 7.61 24.06 -20.62
N TYR A 29 8.78 24.10 -21.27
CA TYR A 29 8.92 24.11 -22.73
C TYR A 29 8.33 22.86 -23.40
N ILE A 30 8.30 21.71 -22.72
CA ILE A 30 7.81 20.44 -23.28
C ILE A 30 6.32 20.51 -23.64
N PHE A 31 5.53 21.28 -22.89
CA PHE A 31 4.10 21.45 -23.13
C PHE A 31 3.79 22.17 -24.45
N HIS A 32 4.77 22.84 -25.05
CA HIS A 32 4.62 23.47 -26.36
C HIS A 32 4.98 22.53 -27.52
N ILE A 33 5.71 21.46 -27.26
CA ILE A 33 6.27 20.56 -28.29
C ILE A 33 5.44 19.27 -28.44
N ILE A 34 4.77 18.84 -27.36
CA ILE A 34 4.09 17.54 -27.29
C ILE A 34 2.56 17.66 -27.31
N ASP A 35 1.90 16.68 -27.93
CA ASP A 35 0.44 16.55 -27.92
C ASP A 35 -0.12 16.14 -26.55
N LEU A 36 -1.32 16.62 -26.23
CA LEU A 36 -2.03 16.25 -25.00
C LEU A 36 -2.23 14.74 -24.83
N LYS A 37 -2.38 14.00 -25.94
CA LYS A 37 -2.50 12.53 -25.92
C LYS A 37 -1.23 11.87 -25.36
N SER A 38 -0.06 12.33 -25.82
CA SER A 38 1.24 11.86 -25.34
C SER A 38 1.45 12.22 -23.87
N ILE A 39 0.94 13.39 -23.44
CA ILE A 39 0.99 13.79 -22.04
C ILE A 39 0.25 12.79 -21.15
N ILE A 40 -1.00 12.51 -21.50
CA ILE A 40 -1.83 11.58 -20.76
C ILE A 40 -1.20 10.18 -20.74
N ALA A 41 -0.69 9.70 -21.88
CA ALA A 41 -0.03 8.41 -21.98
C ALA A 41 1.21 8.32 -21.07
N CYS A 42 2.08 9.33 -21.07
CA CYS A 42 3.24 9.38 -20.20
C CYS A 42 2.87 9.44 -18.72
N CYS A 43 1.79 10.15 -18.37
CA CYS A 43 1.28 10.21 -17.00
C CYS A 43 0.76 8.85 -16.51
N PHE A 44 0.18 8.02 -17.37
CA PHE A 44 -0.28 6.68 -17.01
C PHE A 44 0.84 5.63 -17.00
N LEU A 45 1.98 5.90 -17.65
CA LEU A 45 3.07 4.92 -17.78
C LEU A 45 3.61 4.40 -16.43
N PRO A 46 3.88 5.25 -15.41
CA PRO A 46 4.27 4.79 -14.08
C PRO A 46 3.22 3.88 -13.44
N TRP A 47 1.92 4.19 -13.62
CA TRP A 47 0.83 3.39 -13.07
C TRP A 47 0.81 1.98 -13.66
N PHE A 48 0.97 1.87 -14.98
CA PHE A 48 1.10 0.56 -15.62
C PHE A 48 2.35 -0.18 -15.16
N GLY A 49 3.46 0.53 -14.90
CA GLY A 49 4.66 -0.07 -14.31
C GLY A 49 4.39 -0.67 -12.92
N PHE A 50 3.72 0.09 -12.03
CA PHE A 50 3.36 -0.41 -10.70
C PHE A 50 2.35 -1.57 -10.76
N ILE A 51 1.31 -1.45 -11.58
CA ILE A 51 0.27 -2.49 -11.72
C ILE A 51 0.85 -3.75 -12.35
N GLY A 52 1.53 -3.61 -13.48
CA GLY A 52 2.16 -4.73 -14.19
C GLY A 52 3.24 -5.41 -13.35
N GLY A 53 4.13 -4.63 -12.71
CA GLY A 53 5.12 -5.16 -11.79
C GLY A 53 4.50 -5.89 -10.60
N SER A 54 3.39 -5.38 -10.06
CA SER A 54 2.64 -6.07 -8.99
C SER A 54 2.02 -7.37 -9.46
N ILE A 55 1.34 -7.39 -10.61
CA ILE A 55 0.70 -8.60 -11.14
C ILE A 55 1.75 -9.69 -11.40
N VAL A 56 2.84 -9.35 -12.11
CA VAL A 56 3.90 -10.30 -12.44
C VAL A 56 4.57 -10.84 -11.17
N SER A 57 4.91 -9.97 -10.22
CA SER A 57 5.56 -10.40 -8.99
C SER A 57 4.64 -11.20 -8.06
N LEU A 58 3.34 -10.90 -8.01
CA LEU A 58 2.38 -11.69 -7.22
C LEU A 58 2.21 -13.11 -7.74
N ILE A 59 2.31 -13.31 -9.06
CA ILE A 59 2.20 -14.65 -9.66
C ILE A 59 3.49 -15.45 -9.42
N LEU A 60 4.66 -14.82 -9.53
CA LEU A 60 5.95 -15.51 -9.55
C LEU A 60 6.63 -15.64 -8.19
N ILE A 61 6.26 -14.81 -7.20
CA ILE A 61 7.06 -14.63 -5.98
C ILE A 61 6.17 -14.73 -4.74
N ARG A 62 6.67 -15.42 -3.71
CA ARG A 62 5.97 -15.57 -2.42
C ARG A 62 6.37 -14.53 -1.37
N ASP A 63 7.58 -13.96 -1.50
CA ASP A 63 8.11 -12.98 -0.55
C ASP A 63 7.56 -11.57 -0.82
N LYS A 64 6.79 -11.06 0.13
CA LYS A 64 6.19 -9.72 0.08
C LYS A 64 7.22 -8.60 -0.09
N LYS A 65 8.44 -8.75 0.45
CA LYS A 65 9.48 -7.73 0.31
C LYS A 65 9.98 -7.64 -1.12
N LYS A 66 10.16 -8.80 -1.78
CA LYS A 66 10.59 -8.89 -3.18
C LYS A 66 9.50 -8.40 -4.14
N ILE A 67 8.24 -8.71 -3.85
CA ILE A 67 7.09 -8.18 -4.61
C ILE A 67 7.11 -6.65 -4.62
N ILE A 68 7.25 -6.02 -3.44
CA ILE A 68 7.30 -4.57 -3.31
C ILE A 68 8.50 -3.99 -4.08
N ALA A 69 9.67 -4.62 -3.97
CA ALA A 69 10.88 -4.16 -4.66
C ALA A 69 10.69 -4.15 -6.19
N ILE A 70 10.19 -5.25 -6.77
CA ILE A 70 9.98 -5.36 -8.21
C ILE A 70 8.93 -4.36 -8.71
N CYS A 71 7.84 -4.21 -7.96
CA CYS A 71 6.81 -3.21 -8.25
C CYS A 71 7.40 -1.79 -8.30
N ILE A 72 8.27 -1.44 -7.34
CA ILE A 72 8.94 -0.13 -7.30
C ILE A 72 9.95 0.01 -8.44
N GLU A 73 10.79 -0.99 -8.70
CA GLU A 73 11.78 -0.95 -9.80
C GLU A 73 11.12 -0.82 -11.17
N THR A 74 9.94 -1.44 -11.34
CA THR A 74 9.17 -1.38 -12.60
C THR A 74 8.42 -0.06 -12.76
N GLY A 75 7.90 0.52 -11.67
CA GLY A 75 7.17 1.79 -11.69
C GLY A 75 8.05 3.04 -11.73
N VAL A 76 9.20 3.03 -11.04
CA VAL A 76 10.11 4.18 -10.85
C VAL A 76 11.29 4.11 -11.83
N GLN A 77 11.05 3.60 -13.03
CA GLN A 77 12.02 3.38 -14.10
C GLN A 77 13.17 4.42 -14.16
N ASN A 78 14.36 3.98 -14.59
CA ASN A 78 15.49 4.89 -14.78
C ASN A 78 15.31 5.75 -16.04
N THR A 79 14.61 6.88 -15.90
CA THR A 79 14.37 7.85 -16.97
C THR A 79 15.66 8.52 -17.44
N GLY A 80 16.68 8.62 -16.59
CA GLY A 80 17.98 9.22 -16.94
C GLY A 80 18.70 8.46 -18.05
N VAL A 81 18.68 7.12 -18.00
CA VAL A 81 19.26 6.29 -19.08
C VAL A 81 18.49 6.49 -20.39
N ALA A 82 17.16 6.55 -20.34
CA ALA A 82 16.33 6.80 -21.52
C ALA A 82 16.60 8.17 -22.15
N ILE A 83 16.73 9.21 -21.32
CA ILE A 83 17.09 10.57 -21.75
C ILE A 83 18.44 10.57 -22.48
N VAL A 84 19.49 10.02 -21.87
CA VAL A 84 20.83 9.98 -22.49
C VAL A 84 20.79 9.19 -23.80
N PHE A 85 20.13 8.03 -23.80
CA PHE A 85 20.04 7.18 -24.97
C PHE A 85 19.36 7.88 -26.16
N LEU A 86 18.21 8.51 -25.93
CA LEU A 86 17.47 9.22 -26.98
C LEU A 86 18.24 10.46 -27.47
N ARG A 87 18.92 11.17 -26.57
CA ARG A 87 19.73 12.35 -26.94
C ARG A 87 20.88 12.01 -27.88
N LEU A 88 21.47 10.82 -27.70
CA LEU A 88 22.57 10.32 -28.53
C LEU A 88 22.08 9.69 -29.84
N THR A 89 20.84 9.19 -29.85
CA THR A 89 20.28 8.48 -31.01
C THR A 89 19.73 9.43 -32.06
N PHE A 90 19.05 10.50 -31.64
CA PHE A 90 18.34 11.40 -32.56
C PHE A 90 19.07 12.74 -32.75
N PRO A 91 19.19 13.23 -34.00
CA PRO A 91 19.64 14.59 -34.25
C PRO A 91 18.59 15.61 -33.79
N GLN A 92 19.01 16.85 -33.54
CA GLN A 92 18.06 17.95 -33.32
C GLN A 92 17.37 18.30 -34.64
N PRO A 93 16.06 18.62 -34.65
CA PRO A 93 15.17 18.88 -33.49
C PRO A 93 14.38 17.65 -32.99
N GLU A 94 14.45 16.51 -33.68
CA GLU A 94 13.69 15.30 -33.30
C GLU A 94 14.08 14.77 -31.91
N SER A 95 15.34 14.98 -31.53
CA SER A 95 15.84 14.72 -30.19
C SER A 95 14.97 15.37 -29.11
N ASP A 96 14.59 16.63 -29.26
CA ASP A 96 13.84 17.37 -28.23
C ASP A 96 12.41 16.82 -28.07
N VAL A 97 11.80 16.39 -29.18
CA VAL A 97 10.49 15.71 -29.18
C VAL A 97 10.60 14.32 -28.53
N ALA A 98 11.65 13.57 -28.82
CA ALA A 98 11.86 12.24 -28.25
C ALA A 98 12.15 12.30 -26.74
N LEU A 99 12.95 13.28 -26.31
CA LEU A 99 13.29 13.53 -24.91
C LEU A 99 12.11 13.99 -24.06
N ALA A 100 11.11 14.61 -24.69
CA ALA A 100 9.93 15.07 -24.00
C ALA A 100 9.19 13.93 -23.27
N ASN A 101 9.13 12.73 -23.88
CA ASN A 101 8.47 11.56 -23.31
C ASN A 101 9.09 11.09 -21.98
N PRO A 102 10.39 10.70 -21.90
CA PRO A 102 10.97 10.23 -20.65
C PRO A 102 11.06 11.31 -19.58
N ILE A 103 11.20 12.59 -19.96
CA ILE A 103 11.14 13.70 -19.01
C ILE A 103 9.74 13.78 -18.40
N LEU A 104 8.70 13.69 -19.22
CA LEU A 104 7.32 13.74 -18.75
C LEU A 104 6.95 12.53 -17.88
N VAL A 105 7.43 11.34 -18.23
CA VAL A 105 7.32 10.15 -17.36
C VAL A 105 8.02 10.42 -16.02
N SER A 106 9.21 11.01 -16.03
CA SER A 106 9.94 11.37 -14.80
C SER A 106 9.17 12.36 -13.92
N MET A 107 8.43 13.29 -14.52
CA MET A 107 7.56 14.24 -13.82
C MET A 107 6.30 13.57 -13.25
N ALA A 108 5.83 12.48 -13.87
CA ALA A 108 4.65 11.74 -13.42
C ALA A 108 4.92 10.74 -12.28
N ILE A 109 6.15 10.21 -12.16
CA ILE A 109 6.57 9.28 -11.09
C ILE A 109 6.21 9.75 -9.66
N PRO A 110 6.43 11.01 -9.25
CA PRO A 110 6.10 11.45 -7.89
C PRO A 110 4.58 11.44 -7.58
N ILE A 111 3.71 11.41 -8.59
CA ILE A 111 2.25 11.49 -8.40
C ILE A 111 1.70 10.24 -7.67
N PRO A 112 1.98 8.99 -8.09
CA PRO A 112 1.63 7.79 -7.32
C PRO A 112 2.10 7.83 -5.87
N PHE A 113 3.31 8.33 -5.60
CA PHE A 113 3.84 8.46 -4.23
C PHE A 113 3.05 9.47 -3.39
N LEU A 114 2.67 10.60 -4.00
CA LEU A 114 1.85 11.60 -3.33
C LEU A 114 0.47 11.02 -3.00
N ILE A 115 -0.14 10.25 -3.91
CA ILE A 115 -1.43 9.60 -3.69
C ILE A 115 -1.33 8.57 -2.55
N LEU A 116 -0.31 7.70 -2.57
CA LEU A 116 -0.07 6.76 -1.47
C LEU A 116 0.11 7.47 -0.12
N PHE A 117 0.81 8.61 -0.12
CA PHE A 117 0.99 9.42 1.06
C PHE A 117 -0.32 10.05 1.58
N ILE A 118 -1.12 10.64 0.68
CA ILE A 118 -2.42 11.23 1.01
C ILE A 118 -3.36 10.15 1.56
N THR A 119 -3.49 9.02 0.88
CA THR A 119 -4.32 7.90 1.34
C THR A 119 -3.89 7.42 2.72
N ARG A 120 -2.58 7.25 2.95
CA ARG A 120 -2.06 6.84 4.26
C ARG A 120 -2.32 7.91 5.34
N SER A 121 -2.26 9.18 5.01
CA SER A 121 -2.53 10.29 5.94
C SER A 121 -4.01 10.37 6.31
N ILE A 122 -4.91 10.22 5.33
CA ILE A 122 -6.36 10.16 5.55
C ILE A 122 -6.72 8.94 6.39
N MET A 123 -6.19 7.75 6.06
CA MET A 123 -6.46 6.53 6.81
C MET A 123 -6.00 6.64 8.27
N LYS A 124 -4.82 7.22 8.53
CA LYS A 124 -4.37 7.46 9.91
C LYS A 124 -5.28 8.42 10.65
N LYS A 125 -5.72 9.50 10.00
CA LYS A 125 -6.65 10.47 10.60
C LYS A 125 -8.01 9.83 10.88
N PHE A 126 -8.51 8.99 9.97
CA PHE A 126 -9.77 8.25 10.12
C PHE A 126 -9.71 7.19 11.22
N ILE A 127 -8.62 6.42 11.32
CA ILE A 127 -8.39 5.46 12.41
C ILE A 127 -8.21 6.17 13.75
N PHE A 128 -7.52 7.31 13.78
CA PHE A 128 -7.38 8.14 14.97
C PHE A 128 -8.74 8.69 15.43
N CYS A 129 -9.57 9.17 14.50
CA CYS A 129 -10.95 9.57 14.79
C CYS A 129 -11.82 8.40 15.27
N ARG A 130 -11.66 7.20 14.70
CA ARG A 130 -12.39 5.99 15.15
C ARG A 130 -12.02 5.56 16.57
N LYS A 131 -10.79 5.86 17.03
CA LYS A 131 -10.37 5.62 18.41
C LYS A 131 -11.01 6.61 19.41
N PHE A 132 -11.61 7.69 18.93
CA PHE A 132 -12.28 8.72 19.71
C PHE A 132 -13.82 8.61 19.66
N LEU A 133 -14.39 7.70 18.86
CA LEU A 133 -15.79 7.31 18.98
C LEU A 133 -15.95 6.37 20.18
N PRO A 134 -16.98 6.54 21.03
CA PRO A 134 -17.29 5.54 22.03
C PRO A 134 -17.56 4.21 21.30
N GLN A 135 -16.80 3.17 21.65
CA GLN A 135 -17.16 1.79 21.38
C GLN A 135 -18.52 1.55 22.04
N ASN A 136 -19.60 1.76 21.30
CA ASN A 136 -20.88 1.18 21.70
C ASN A 136 -20.72 -0.32 21.56
N ASN A 137 -21.03 -1.04 22.64
CA ASN A 137 -20.69 -2.44 22.90
C ASN A 137 -21.24 -3.41 21.84
N GLU A 138 -20.55 -3.58 20.70
CA GLU A 138 -20.81 -4.65 19.73
C GLU A 138 -20.10 -5.97 20.09
N ASN A 139 -19.49 -6.08 21.28
CA ASN A 139 -18.98 -7.36 21.80
C ASN A 139 -20.01 -8.15 22.62
N ASN A 140 -21.25 -7.65 22.74
CA ASN A 140 -22.32 -8.30 23.51
C ASN A 140 -23.29 -9.15 22.68
N ILE A 141 -23.19 -9.20 21.35
CA ILE A 141 -24.16 -9.95 20.51
C ILE A 141 -23.63 -11.35 20.12
N GLU A 142 -22.33 -11.60 20.15
CA GLU A 142 -21.75 -12.89 19.71
C GLU A 142 -21.57 -13.94 20.84
N ASN A 143 -21.91 -13.58 22.09
CA ASN A 143 -21.66 -14.43 23.25
C ASN A 143 -22.89 -15.16 23.82
N GLU A 144 -24.07 -14.99 23.22
CA GLU A 144 -25.30 -15.70 23.62
C GLU A 144 -25.95 -16.44 22.45
N THR A 145 -25.17 -17.18 21.66
CA THR A 145 -25.79 -18.17 20.77
C THR A 145 -26.41 -19.29 21.63
N PRO A 146 -27.70 -19.63 21.46
CA PRO A 146 -28.39 -20.68 22.24
C PRO A 146 -27.61 -22.01 22.29
N GLU A 147 -26.84 -22.28 21.24
CA GLU A 147 -25.98 -23.45 21.10
C GLU A 147 -24.88 -23.53 22.17
N LYS A 148 -24.21 -22.42 22.51
CA LYS A 148 -23.14 -22.42 23.54
C LYS A 148 -23.72 -22.62 24.95
N ASN A 149 -24.92 -22.12 25.21
CA ASN A 149 -25.61 -22.34 26.49
C ASN A 149 -26.09 -23.78 26.61
N LEU A 150 -26.59 -24.37 25.52
CA LEU A 150 -26.95 -25.78 25.48
C LEU A 150 -25.74 -26.70 25.69
N ILE A 151 -24.61 -26.41 25.04
CA ILE A 151 -23.36 -27.17 25.21
C ILE A 151 -22.85 -27.06 26.65
N LYS A 152 -22.88 -25.87 27.26
CA LYS A 152 -22.50 -25.70 28.68
C LYS A 152 -23.43 -26.46 29.63
N GLN A 153 -24.72 -26.50 29.33
CA GLN A 153 -25.70 -27.22 30.15
C GLN A 153 -25.50 -28.74 30.06
N LEU A 154 -25.32 -29.27 28.84
CA LEU A 154 -25.02 -30.69 28.62
C LEU A 154 -23.72 -31.12 29.29
N LEU A 155 -22.66 -30.32 29.20
CA LEU A 155 -21.39 -30.61 29.86
C LEU A 155 -21.50 -30.62 31.39
N ASN A 156 -22.34 -29.73 31.96
CA ASN A 156 -22.56 -29.72 33.40
C ASN A 156 -23.39 -30.92 33.87
N GLU A 157 -24.36 -31.36 33.07
CA GLU A 157 -25.14 -32.58 33.35
C GLU A 157 -24.24 -33.82 33.33
N THR A 158 -23.41 -34.00 32.29
CA THR A 158 -22.46 -35.12 32.21
C THR A 158 -21.47 -35.14 33.38
N ASN A 159 -20.90 -33.98 33.75
CA ASN A 159 -19.95 -33.90 34.86
C ASN A 159 -20.58 -34.23 36.24
N ASN A 160 -21.89 -33.97 36.40
CA ASN A 160 -22.60 -34.29 37.65
C ASN A 160 -22.94 -35.79 37.72
N GLU A 161 -23.29 -36.41 36.59
CA GLU A 161 -23.49 -37.87 36.51
C GLU A 161 -22.21 -38.63 36.83
N GLU A 162 -21.06 -38.19 36.31
CA GLU A 162 -19.76 -38.81 36.60
C GLU A 162 -19.39 -38.71 38.09
N LYS A 163 -19.69 -37.58 38.75
CA LYS A 163 -19.46 -37.41 40.19
C LYS A 163 -20.34 -38.33 41.02
N GLN A 164 -21.63 -38.47 40.66
CA GLN A 164 -22.53 -39.36 41.38
C GLN A 164 -22.15 -40.84 41.24
N GLN A 165 -21.65 -41.24 40.07
CA GLN A 165 -21.15 -42.61 39.85
C GLN A 165 -19.87 -42.88 40.65
N GLN A 166 -18.97 -41.91 40.77
CA GLN A 166 -17.77 -42.03 41.62
C GLN A 166 -18.13 -42.11 43.11
N GLU A 167 -19.08 -41.30 43.59
CA GLU A 167 -19.53 -41.36 44.98
C GLU A 167 -20.24 -42.67 45.32
N GLN A 168 -21.01 -43.24 44.38
CA GLN A 168 -21.64 -44.56 44.55
C GLN A 168 -20.63 -45.71 44.55
N GLN A 169 -19.57 -45.65 43.74
CA GLN A 169 -18.49 -46.64 43.76
C GLN A 169 -17.67 -46.58 45.05
N ILE A 170 -17.40 -45.38 45.59
CA ILE A 170 -16.66 -45.21 46.85
C ILE A 170 -17.49 -45.69 48.04
N GLY A 171 -18.82 -45.54 48.00
CA GLY A 171 -19.75 -46.02 49.03
C GLY A 171 -19.94 -47.54 49.08
N GLN A 172 -19.53 -48.30 48.05
CA GLN A 172 -19.59 -49.77 48.04
C GLN A 172 -18.28 -50.45 48.46
N ILE A 173 -17.22 -49.68 48.72
CA ILE A 173 -15.88 -50.18 49.10
C ILE A 173 -15.65 -50.08 50.63
N ASN A 174 -16.55 -49.43 51.38
CA ASN A 174 -16.56 -49.39 52.85
C ASN A 174 -17.70 -50.25 53.43
#